data_AF-A0A1F8QCD6-F1
#
_entry.id   AF-A0A1F8QCD6-F1
#
_cell.length_a   1.000
_cell.length_b   1.000
_cell.length_c   1.000
_cell.angle_alpha   90.00
_cell.angle_beta   90.00
_cell.angle_gamma   90.00
#
_symmetry.space_group_name_H-M   'P 1'
#
loop_
_entity.id
_entity.type
_entity.pdbx_description
1 polymer ?
#
loop_
_entity_poly.entity_id
_entity_poly.type
_entity_poly.pdbx_seq_one_letter_code
_entity_poly.pdbx_strand_id
1 'polypeptide(L)' 'MADIIDLGSAREQRDRDTALEAARTAAANIQPGNAGECDLCGEHSMRLVQGACAPCRDKYHLP' A
#
# COMPACT_ATOMS: atom_id res chain seq x y z
N MET A 1 -29.99 21.88 16.06
CA MET A 1 -28.91 22.88 16.13
C MET A 1 -27.64 22.07 16.27
N ALA A 2 -26.67 22.24 15.36
CA ALA A 2 -25.39 21.55 15.48
C ALA A 2 -24.56 22.25 16.54
N ASP A 3 -24.08 21.52 17.54
CA ASP A 3 -23.18 22.04 18.55
C ASP A 3 -21.70 21.86 18.16
N ILE A 4 -20.79 22.21 19.06
CA ILE A 4 -19.34 22.08 18.83
C ILE A 4 -18.89 20.62 18.65
N ILE A 5 -19.63 19.67 19.21
CA ILE A 5 -19.34 18.23 19.14
C ILE A 5 -19.80 17.69 17.79
N ASP A 6 -20.97 18.13 17.32
CA ASP A 6 -21.46 17.83 15.97
C ASP A 6 -20.48 18.31 14.89
N LEU A 7 -19.90 19.51 15.06
CA LEU A 7 -18.90 20.05 14.14
C LEU A 7 -17.57 19.28 14.20
N GLY A 8 -17.12 18.89 15.38
CA GLY A 8 -15.89 18.11 15.57
C GLY A 8 -15.99 16.74 14.91
N SER A 9 -17.08 16.02 15.20
CA SER A 9 -17.33 14.69 14.63
C SER A 9 -17.47 14.71 13.10
N ALA A 10 -18.13 15.73 12.55
CA ALA A 10 -18.22 15.91 11.09
C ALA A 10 -16.86 16.12 10.42
N ARG A 11 -15.91 16.76 11.10
CA ARG A 11 -14.54 16.94 10.60
C ARG A 11 -13.75 15.64 10.64
N GLU A 12 -13.83 14.91 11.77
CA GLU A 12 -13.18 13.61 11.90
C GLU A 12 -13.66 12.60 10.86
N GLN A 13 -14.98 12.58 10.57
CA GLN A 13 -15.53 11.70 9.53
C GLN A 13 -14.94 12.00 8.16
N ARG A 14 -14.90 13.28 7.76
CA ARG A 14 -14.30 13.69 6.47
C ARG A 14 -12.82 13.34 6.38
N ASP A 15 -12.07 13.55 7.45
CA ASP A 15 -10.64 13.24 7.49
C ASP A 15 -10.42 11.71 7.37
N ARG A 16 -11.23 10.91 8.06
CA ARG A 16 -11.21 9.44 7.94
C ARG A 16 -11.55 8.97 6.54
N ASP A 17 -12.62 9.51 5.94
CA ASP A 17 -13.04 9.13 4.60
C ASP A 17 -11.95 9.45 3.57
N THR A 18 -11.34 10.63 3.69
CA THR A 18 -10.22 11.04 2.82
C THR A 18 -9.02 10.10 2.96
N ALA A 19 -8.64 9.75 4.19
CA ALA A 19 -7.54 8.82 4.45
C ALA A 19 -7.84 7.41 3.91
N LEU A 20 -9.08 6.96 4.03
CA LEU A 20 -9.52 5.65 3.54
C LEU A 20 -9.45 5.56 2.00
N GLU A 21 -9.91 6.60 1.30
CA GLU A 21 -9.85 6.68 -0.16
C GLU A 21 -8.40 6.75 -0.67
N ALA A 22 -7.53 7.50 0.02
CA ALA A 22 -6.10 7.53 -0.30
C ALA A 22 -5.46 6.14 -0.14
N ALA A 23 -5.76 5.42 0.95
CA ALA A 23 -5.25 4.07 1.18
C ALA A 23 -5.75 3.07 0.14
N ARG A 24 -7.04 3.15 -0.26
CA ARG A 24 -7.62 2.32 -1.33
C ARG A 24 -6.94 2.55 -2.67
N THR A 25 -6.70 3.83 -3.01
CA THR A 25 -6.02 4.20 -4.26
C THR A 25 -4.58 3.69 -4.27
N ALA A 26 -3.85 3.81 -3.16
CA ALA A 26 -2.51 3.27 -3.02
C ALA A 26 -2.49 1.74 -3.14
N ALA A 27 -3.45 1.04 -2.54
CA ALA A 27 -3.56 -0.41 -2.62
C ALA A 27 -3.87 -0.91 -4.05
N ALA A 28 -4.70 -0.17 -4.81
CA ALA A 28 -5.00 -0.49 -6.21
C ALA A 28 -3.75 -0.40 -7.12
N ASN A 29 -2.76 0.41 -6.74
CA ASN A 29 -1.50 0.56 -7.47
C ASN A 29 -0.43 -0.48 -7.09
N ILE A 30 -0.74 -1.42 -6.19
CA ILE A 30 0.18 -2.51 -5.85
C ILE A 30 0.31 -3.42 -7.07
N GLN A 31 1.50 -3.44 -7.67
CA GLN A 31 1.77 -4.28 -8.83
C GLN A 31 1.55 -5.76 -8.49
N PRO A 32 0.85 -6.52 -9.35
CA PRO A 32 0.67 -7.95 -9.15
C PRO A 32 2.05 -8.61 -9.19
N GLY A 33 2.31 -9.49 -8.23
CA GLY A 33 3.54 -10.26 -8.23
C GLY A 33 3.36 -11.56 -9.00
N ASN A 34 4.39 -11.97 -9.73
CA ASN A 34 4.43 -13.26 -10.42
C ASN A 34 5.19 -14.29 -9.56
N ALA A 35 4.84 -15.57 -9.68
CA ALA A 35 5.63 -16.64 -9.07
C ALA A 35 6.84 -16.97 -9.95
N GLY A 36 8.01 -17.18 -9.35
CA GLY A 36 9.21 -17.55 -10.08
C GLY A 36 10.50 -17.38 -9.27
N GLU A 37 11.63 -17.33 -9.96
CA GLU A 37 12.96 -17.10 -9.40
C GLU A 37 13.31 -15.60 -9.39
N CYS A 38 13.92 -15.12 -8.30
CA CYS A 38 14.33 -13.72 -8.14
C CYS A 38 15.61 -13.42 -8.93
N ASP A 39 15.61 -12.35 -9.73
CA ASP A 39 16.75 -11.95 -10.58
C ASP A 39 17.98 -11.47 -9.79
N LEU A 40 17.82 -11.17 -8.49
CA LEU A 40 18.89 -10.62 -7.65
C LEU A 40 19.55 -11.67 -6.74
N CYS A 41 18.76 -12.59 -6.18
CA CYS A 41 19.27 -13.58 -5.23
C CYS A 41 19.15 -15.03 -5.71
N GLY A 42 18.43 -15.31 -6.81
CA GLY A 42 18.21 -16.67 -7.30
C GLY A 42 17.26 -17.51 -6.43
N GLU A 43 16.59 -16.92 -5.44
CA GLU A 43 15.60 -17.64 -4.63
C GLU A 43 14.22 -17.62 -5.29
N HIS A 44 13.51 -18.73 -5.17
CA HIS A 44 12.12 -18.83 -5.63
C HIS A 44 11.16 -18.11 -4.68
N SER A 45 10.35 -17.19 -5.21
CA SER A 45 9.32 -16.49 -4.46
C SER A 45 7.97 -16.62 -5.14
N MET A 46 6.90 -16.77 -4.34
CA MET A 46 5.53 -16.77 -4.86
C MET A 46 5.07 -15.39 -5.34
N ARG A 47 5.77 -14.32 -4.93
CA ARG A 47 5.42 -12.93 -5.26
C ARG A 47 6.67 -12.13 -5.61
N LEU A 48 7.02 -12.13 -6.89
CA LEU A 48 8.05 -11.28 -7.49
C LEU A 48 7.40 -10.03 -8.08
N VAL A 49 7.83 -8.85 -7.61
CA VAL A 49 7.44 -7.58 -8.21
C VAL A 49 8.64 -7.11 -9.03
N GLN A 50 8.44 -6.94 -10.34
CA GLN A 50 9.51 -6.57 -11.28
C GLN A 50 10.73 -7.51 -11.22
N GLY A 51 10.51 -8.82 -11.04
CA GLY A 51 11.60 -9.81 -10.98
C GLY A 51 12.35 -9.87 -9.65
N ALA A 52 12.02 -9.01 -8.67
CA ALA A 52 12.65 -8.98 -7.37
C ALA A 52 11.72 -9.47 -6.24
N CYS A 53 12.27 -10.31 -5.35
CA CYS A 53 11.58 -10.75 -4.14
C CYS A 53 11.51 -9.61 -3.11
N ALA A 54 10.58 -9.71 -2.16
CA ALA A 54 10.39 -8.73 -1.09
C ALA A 54 11.69 -8.34 -0.34
N PRO A 55 12.52 -9.27 0.16
CA PRO A 55 13.73 -8.90 0.89
C PRO A 55 14.77 -8.18 0.00
N CYS A 56 14.87 -8.55 -1.27
CA CYS A 56 15.73 -7.83 -2.20
C CYS A 56 15.20 -6.42 -2.50
N ARG A 57 13.89 -6.25 -2.70
CA ARG A 57 13.30 -4.92 -2.91
C ARG A 57 13.52 -3.99 -1.72
N ASP A 58 13.33 -4.50 -0.51
CA ASP A 58 13.54 -3.73 0.72
C ASP A 58 15.02 -3.37 0.91
N LYS A 59 15.93 -4.30 0.62
CA LYS A 59 17.39 -4.10 0.74
C LYS A 59 17.94 -3.10 -0.29
N TYR A 60 17.43 -3.13 -1.52
CA TYR A 60 17.91 -2.30 -2.62
C TYR A 60 17.04 -1.06 -2.87
N HIS A 61 16.01 -0.82 -2.04
CA HIS A 61 15.05 0.28 -2.19
C HIS A 61 14.44 0.36 -3.60
N LEU A 62 14.12 -0.80 -4.17
CA LEU A 62 13.44 -0.90 -5.46
C LEU A 62 11.97 -0.50 -5.32
N PRO A 63 11.35 0.04 -6.37
CA PRO A 63 9.96 0.49 -6.36
C PRO A 63 8.93 -0.62 -6.05
#